data_AF-A0A6S6QXG1-F1
#
_entry.id   AF-A0A6S6QXG1-F1
#
_cell.length_a   1.000
_cell.length_b   1.000
_cell.length_c   1.000
_cell.angle_alpha   90.00
_cell.angle_beta   90.00
_cell.angle_gamma   90.00
#
_symmetry.space_group_name_H-M   'P 1'
#
loop_
_entity.id
_entity.type
_entity.pdbx_description
1 polymer ?
#
loop_
_entity_poly.entity_id
_entity_poly.type
_entity_poly.pdbx_seq_one_letter_code
_entity_poly.pdbx_strand_id
1 'polypeptide(L)'
;MKKILTATLSLVMLFSVSVMPLKTVNAAHVHNDNHVHETTIDSIITPFAQVCGNCDRGVLIQSKSFGSWYRARETRCSHGFGYGTDIEERRSVTITLKCNTCSAGTSYAGTPESRTSCHGFNR
;
A
#
# COMPACT_ATOMS: atom_id res chain seq x y z
N MET A 1 54.81 -1.44 16.25
CA MET A 1 53.79 -0.37 16.39
C MET A 1 53.71 0.41 15.08
N LYS A 2 52.80 0.04 14.18
CA LYS A 2 52.61 0.72 12.88
C LYS A 2 51.37 1.62 13.00
N LYS A 3 51.58 2.92 12.82
CA LYS A 3 50.55 3.97 12.86
C LYS A 3 49.76 3.94 11.55
N ILE A 4 48.44 3.81 11.64
CA ILE A 4 47.52 3.95 10.49
C ILE A 4 47.01 5.39 10.52
N LEU A 5 47.39 6.15 9.51
CA LEU A 5 47.00 7.54 9.30
C LEU A 5 45.70 7.54 8.47
N THR A 6 44.57 7.91 9.08
CA THR A 6 43.28 8.04 8.38
C THR A 6 43.14 9.45 7.83
N ALA A 7 43.18 9.58 6.50
CA ALA A 7 42.87 10.81 5.78
C ALA A 7 41.35 10.89 5.53
N THR A 8 40.67 11.87 6.12
CA THR A 8 39.24 12.12 5.86
C THR A 8 39.10 13.06 4.67
N LEU A 9 38.63 12.52 3.54
CA LEU A 9 38.33 13.25 2.32
C LEU A 9 36.92 13.84 2.40
N SER A 10 36.83 15.16 2.29
CA SER A 10 35.59 15.95 2.28
C SER A 10 34.79 15.70 0.99
N LEU A 11 33.46 15.58 1.10
CA LEU A 11 32.55 15.63 -0.05
C LEU A 11 31.50 16.73 0.19
N VAL A 12 31.67 17.86 -0.49
CA VAL A 12 30.71 18.97 -0.52
C VAL A 12 29.71 18.66 -1.64
N MET A 13 28.45 18.39 -1.29
CA MET A 13 27.36 18.19 -2.24
C MET A 13 26.64 19.52 -2.51
N LEU A 14 26.81 20.06 -3.71
CA LEU A 14 26.07 21.22 -4.21
C LEU A 14 24.68 20.76 -4.69
N PHE A 15 23.62 21.15 -3.99
CA PHE A 15 22.24 20.95 -4.43
C PHE A 15 21.76 22.16 -5.23
N SER A 16 21.67 22.02 -6.56
CA SER A 16 21.04 22.98 -7.47
C SER A 16 19.52 22.85 -7.40
N VAL A 17 18.83 23.88 -6.92
CA VAL A 17 17.36 23.93 -6.86
C VAL A 17 16.81 24.43 -8.20
N SER A 18 16.12 23.56 -8.94
CA SER A 18 15.41 23.89 -10.17
C SER A 18 13.96 24.30 -9.83
N VAL A 19 13.62 25.57 -10.01
CA VAL A 19 12.24 26.07 -9.89
C VAL A 19 11.46 25.82 -11.17
N MET A 20 10.34 25.08 -11.09
CA MET A 20 9.38 24.94 -12.18
C MET A 20 8.26 25.98 -12.05
N PRO A 21 7.74 26.54 -13.17
CA PRO A 21 6.64 27.49 -13.13
C PRO A 21 5.28 26.81 -12.90
N LEU A 22 4.52 27.38 -11.96
CA LEU A 22 3.14 27.02 -11.62
C LEU A 22 2.20 27.49 -12.74
N LYS A 23 1.53 26.56 -13.43
CA LYS A 23 0.41 26.90 -14.33
C LYS A 23 -0.86 27.03 -13.51
N THR A 24 -1.35 28.25 -13.34
CA THR A 24 -2.69 28.53 -12.84
C THR A 24 -3.71 28.27 -13.95
N VAL A 25 -4.69 27.41 -13.67
CA VAL A 25 -5.90 27.29 -14.49
C VAL A 25 -7.07 27.84 -13.68
N ASN A 26 -7.48 29.06 -14.02
CA ASN A 26 -8.82 29.54 -13.69
C ASN A 26 -9.79 28.90 -14.68
N ALA A 27 -10.74 28.11 -14.18
CA ALA A 27 -11.98 27.84 -14.87
C ALA A 27 -13.10 27.79 -13.83
N ALA A 28 -13.78 28.93 -13.70
CA ALA A 28 -15.10 28.95 -13.09
C ALA A 28 -16.08 28.31 -14.10
N HIS A 29 -16.66 27.18 -13.73
CA HIS A 29 -17.96 26.76 -14.22
C HIS A 29 -18.57 25.82 -13.17
N VAL A 30 -19.54 26.35 -12.41
CA VAL A 30 -20.37 25.55 -11.51
C VAL A 30 -21.36 24.81 -12.40
N HIS A 31 -21.13 23.51 -12.60
CA HIS A 31 -22.14 22.59 -13.08
C HIS A 31 -22.54 21.70 -11.90
N ASN A 32 -23.80 21.80 -11.50
CA ASN A 32 -24.39 20.97 -10.45
C ASN A 32 -24.83 19.65 -11.09
N ASP A 33 -23.94 18.65 -11.03
CA ASP A 33 -24.26 17.30 -11.47
C ASP A 33 -24.39 16.39 -10.24
N ASN A 34 -25.61 15.85 -10.07
CA ASN A 34 -25.95 14.85 -9.06
C ASN A 34 -25.00 13.65 -9.18
N HIS A 35 -24.00 13.57 -8.29
CA HIS A 35 -23.07 12.46 -8.27
C HIS A 35 -23.77 11.21 -7.73
N VAL A 36 -24.39 10.46 -8.63
CA VAL A 36 -24.57 9.02 -8.42
C VAL A 36 -23.17 8.46 -8.23
N HIS A 37 -22.92 7.85 -7.07
CA HIS A 37 -21.68 7.16 -6.80
C HIS A 37 -21.63 5.92 -7.70
N GLU A 38 -21.20 6.11 -8.95
CA GLU A 38 -20.82 5.03 -9.83
C GLU A 38 -19.62 4.36 -9.18
N THR A 39 -19.89 3.24 -8.50
CA THR A 39 -18.86 2.31 -8.07
C THR A 39 -18.08 1.94 -9.33
N THR A 40 -16.91 2.55 -9.50
CA THR A 40 -15.93 2.09 -10.47
C THR A 40 -15.66 0.64 -10.13
N ILE A 41 -16.27 -0.28 -10.88
CA ILE A 41 -15.81 -1.66 -10.94
C ILE A 41 -14.45 -1.52 -11.60
N ASP A 42 -13.41 -1.40 -10.77
CA ASP A 42 -12.04 -1.65 -11.18
C ASP A 42 -12.08 -3.04 -11.80
N SER A 43 -12.13 -3.08 -13.13
CA SER A 43 -12.17 -4.31 -13.88
C SER A 43 -10.80 -4.95 -13.70
N ILE A 44 -10.64 -5.63 -12.57
CA ILE A 44 -9.53 -6.54 -12.30
C ILE A 44 -9.54 -7.47 -13.49
N ILE A 45 -8.56 -7.29 -14.39
CA ILE A 45 -8.25 -8.28 -15.42
C ILE A 45 -7.85 -9.52 -14.63
N THR A 46 -8.81 -10.42 -14.41
CA THR A 46 -8.56 -11.68 -13.76
C THR A 46 -7.63 -12.45 -14.69
N PRO A 47 -6.44 -12.86 -14.23
CA PRO A 47 -5.58 -13.73 -15.03
C PRO A 47 -6.41 -14.96 -15.41
N PHE A 48 -6.28 -15.40 -16.66
CA PHE A 48 -7.05 -16.48 -17.27
C PHE A 48 -7.46 -17.54 -16.25
N ALA A 49 -8.78 -17.73 -16.07
CA ALA A 49 -9.31 -18.61 -15.05
C ALA A 49 -8.70 -20.02 -15.19
N GLN A 50 -7.98 -20.48 -14.16
CA GLN A 50 -7.31 -21.78 -14.21
C GLN A 50 -8.33 -22.90 -14.06
N VAL A 51 -8.30 -23.89 -14.97
CA VAL A 51 -9.17 -25.08 -14.88
C VAL A 51 -8.81 -25.89 -13.63
N CYS A 52 -9.83 -26.40 -12.94
CA CYS A 52 -9.66 -27.24 -11.76
C CYS A 52 -9.24 -28.66 -12.17
N GLY A 53 -7.97 -29.01 -11.94
CA GLY A 53 -7.44 -30.36 -12.20
C GLY A 53 -7.97 -31.49 -11.30
N ASN A 54 -8.92 -31.21 -10.39
CA ASN A 54 -9.57 -32.23 -9.57
C ASN A 54 -10.91 -32.71 -10.15
N CYS A 55 -11.58 -31.89 -10.98
CA CYS A 55 -12.89 -32.24 -11.53
C CYS A 55 -13.07 -31.90 -13.01
N ASP A 56 -12.08 -31.26 -13.64
CA ASP A 56 -12.01 -30.89 -15.07
C ASP A 56 -13.21 -30.09 -15.64
N ARG A 57 -14.13 -29.66 -14.78
CA ARG A 57 -15.39 -28.98 -15.13
C ARG A 57 -15.53 -27.60 -14.55
N GLY A 58 -14.71 -27.27 -13.54
CA GLY A 58 -14.75 -26.00 -12.84
C GLY A 58 -13.49 -25.17 -13.04
N VAL A 59 -13.53 -23.95 -12.54
CA VAL A 59 -12.40 -23.03 -12.53
C VAL A 59 -12.02 -22.67 -11.09
N LEU A 60 -10.72 -22.47 -10.86
CA LEU A 60 -10.20 -21.97 -9.61
C LEU A 60 -10.49 -20.46 -9.50
N ILE A 61 -11.27 -20.10 -8.49
CA ILE A 61 -11.56 -18.72 -8.12
C ILE A 61 -10.66 -18.34 -6.95
N GLN A 62 -10.01 -17.18 -7.06
CA GLN A 62 -9.19 -16.61 -6.02
C GLN A 62 -10.03 -15.68 -5.13
N SER A 63 -9.88 -15.82 -3.82
CA SER A 63 -10.41 -14.88 -2.82
C SER A 63 -9.33 -14.51 -1.81
N LYS A 64 -9.45 -13.34 -1.20
CA LYS A 64 -8.59 -12.88 -0.10
C LYS A 64 -9.39 -12.79 1.19
N SER A 65 -8.79 -13.22 2.29
CA SER A 65 -9.25 -12.91 3.64
C SER A 65 -8.14 -12.22 4.43
N PHE A 66 -8.56 -11.43 5.41
CA PHE A 66 -7.66 -10.53 6.15
C PHE A 66 -7.71 -10.89 7.63
N GLY A 67 -6.54 -10.97 8.25
CA GLY A 67 -6.42 -10.99 9.69
C GLY A 67 -6.74 -9.63 10.32
N SER A 68 -6.83 -9.61 11.64
CA SER A 68 -6.93 -8.36 12.40
C SER A 68 -5.66 -7.52 12.24
N TRP A 69 -5.84 -6.21 12.27
CA TRP A 69 -4.72 -5.29 12.40
C TRP A 69 -4.07 -5.46 13.78
N TYR A 70 -2.75 -5.52 13.81
CA TYR A 70 -1.96 -5.51 15.03
C TYR A 70 -0.89 -4.42 14.95
N ARG A 71 -0.60 -3.80 16.10
CA ARG A 71 0.47 -2.80 16.22
C ARG A 71 1.83 -3.47 16.01
N ALA A 72 2.54 -3.06 14.97
CA ALA A 72 3.85 -3.59 14.62
C ALA A 72 5.00 -2.70 15.12
N ARG A 73 4.81 -1.38 15.03
CA ARG A 73 5.82 -0.39 15.45
C ARG A 73 5.14 0.92 15.84
N GLU A 74 5.78 1.63 16.75
CA GLU A 74 5.40 3.00 17.11
C GLU A 74 6.61 3.90 16.89
N THR A 75 6.41 5.03 16.21
CA THR A 75 7.47 5.99 15.87
C THR A 75 7.00 7.38 16.21
N ARG A 76 7.90 8.27 16.63
CA ARG A 76 7.55 9.68 16.85
C ARG A 76 7.02 10.29 15.56
N CYS A 77 5.95 11.08 15.64
CA CYS A 77 5.40 11.75 14.46
C CYS A 77 6.47 12.56 13.72
N SER A 78 6.56 12.36 12.41
CA SER A 78 7.56 13.01 11.55
C SER A 78 6.98 14.18 10.73
N HIS A 79 5.67 14.33 10.68
CA HIS A 79 4.95 15.26 9.81
C HIS A 79 4.38 16.48 10.54
N GLY A 80 5.22 17.19 11.30
CA GLY A 80 4.90 18.55 11.79
C GLY A 80 4.02 18.64 13.03
N PHE A 81 3.78 17.53 13.75
CA PHE A 81 3.14 17.55 15.06
C PHE A 81 4.19 17.67 16.18
N GLY A 82 3.95 18.56 17.15
CA GLY A 82 4.84 18.74 18.31
C GLY A 82 4.85 17.53 19.27
N TYR A 83 3.75 16.78 19.30
CA TYR A 83 3.50 15.65 20.20
C TYR A 83 2.83 14.48 19.47
N GLY A 84 2.83 13.29 20.10
CA GLY A 84 2.20 12.07 19.60
C GLY A 84 3.12 11.12 18.84
N THR A 85 2.54 10.01 18.37
CA THR A 85 3.24 8.93 17.65
C THR A 85 2.44 8.43 16.44
N ASP A 86 3.17 7.93 15.46
CA ASP A 86 2.65 7.19 14.32
C ASP A 86 2.75 5.69 14.61
N ILE A 87 1.65 4.99 14.38
CA ILE A 87 1.50 3.59 14.71
C ILE A 87 1.44 2.81 13.42
N GLU A 88 2.51 2.07 13.12
CA GLU A 88 2.52 1.11 12.01
C GLU A 88 1.72 -0.11 12.45
N GLU A 89 0.64 -0.39 11.74
CA GLU A 89 -0.16 -1.58 11.90
C GLU A 89 0.08 -2.52 10.73
N ARG A 90 0.05 -3.82 11.02
CA ARG A 90 0.16 -4.87 10.00
C ARG A 90 -1.00 -5.84 10.12
N ARG A 91 -1.31 -6.54 9.04
CA ARG A 91 -2.24 -7.67 9.04
C ARG A 91 -1.77 -8.78 8.12
N SER A 92 -2.09 -10.01 8.49
CA SER A 92 -1.92 -11.14 7.59
C SER A 92 -2.97 -11.10 6.48
N VAL A 93 -2.57 -11.59 5.30
CA VAL A 93 -3.47 -11.83 4.17
C VAL A 93 -3.42 -13.32 3.87
N THR A 94 -4.58 -13.94 3.75
CA THR A 94 -4.69 -15.33 3.29
C THR A 94 -5.32 -15.32 1.91
N ILE A 95 -4.68 -16.00 0.97
CA ILE A 95 -5.21 -16.20 -0.37
C ILE A 95 -5.77 -17.61 -0.43
N THR A 96 -7.02 -17.72 -0.87
CA THR A 96 -7.70 -19.00 -1.07
C THR A 96 -8.00 -19.16 -2.55
N LEU A 97 -7.60 -20.31 -3.10
CA LEU A 97 -8.00 -20.75 -4.44
C LEU A 97 -8.98 -21.91 -4.27
N LYS A 98 -10.21 -21.73 -4.72
CA LYS A 98 -11.24 -22.78 -4.66
C LYS A 98 -11.93 -22.97 -6.01
N CYS A 99 -12.15 -24.22 -6.37
CA CYS A 99 -12.97 -24.57 -7.51
C CYS A 99 -14.43 -24.19 -7.26
N ASN A 100 -15.03 -23.44 -8.17
CA ASN A 100 -16.44 -23.07 -8.10
C ASN A 100 -17.41 -24.26 -8.25
N THR A 101 -16.98 -25.36 -8.87
CA THR A 101 -17.79 -26.58 -9.03
C THR A 101 -17.66 -27.58 -7.89
N CYS A 102 -16.44 -28.01 -7.53
CA CYS A 102 -16.23 -29.10 -6.57
C CYS A 102 -15.69 -28.65 -5.21
N SER A 103 -15.47 -27.35 -4.99
CA SER A 103 -14.91 -26.76 -3.76
C SER A 103 -13.48 -27.19 -3.39
N ALA A 104 -12.86 -28.10 -4.15
CA ALA A 104 -11.45 -28.44 -3.99
C ALA A 104 -10.58 -27.19 -4.16
N GLY A 105 -9.54 -27.08 -3.34
CA GLY A 105 -8.76 -25.86 -3.28
C GLY A 105 -7.69 -25.89 -2.22
N THR A 106 -6.90 -24.82 -2.19
CA THR A 106 -5.84 -24.60 -1.21
C THR A 106 -5.89 -23.18 -0.69
N SER A 107 -5.29 -22.95 0.47
CA SER A 107 -5.05 -21.61 1.01
C SER A 107 -3.58 -21.44 1.34
N TYR A 108 -3.05 -20.26 1.08
CA TYR A 108 -1.66 -19.93 1.34
C TYR A 108 -1.53 -18.48 1.83
N ALA A 109 -0.41 -18.16 2.45
CA ALA A 109 -0.12 -16.80 2.91
C ALA A 109 0.09 -15.88 1.70
N GLY A 110 -0.65 -14.77 1.67
CA GLY A 110 -0.40 -13.65 0.77
C GLY A 110 0.61 -12.67 1.33
N THR A 111 0.93 -11.64 0.56
CA THR A 111 1.77 -10.52 1.03
C THR A 111 1.04 -9.80 2.17
N PRO A 112 1.65 -9.67 3.36
CA PRO A 112 1.07 -8.91 4.46
C PRO A 112 0.84 -7.46 4.06
N GLU A 113 -0.20 -6.85 4.62
CA GLU A 113 -0.47 -5.44 4.42
C GLU A 113 -0.02 -4.62 5.64
N SER A 114 0.40 -3.38 5.37
CA SER A 114 0.73 -2.40 6.39
C SER A 114 -0.06 -1.12 6.19
N ARG A 115 -0.34 -0.42 7.29
CA ARG A 115 -0.87 0.93 7.29
C ARG A 115 -0.28 1.72 8.45
N THR A 116 -0.36 3.04 8.39
CA THR A 116 0.03 3.92 9.49
C THR A 116 -1.21 4.63 10.04
N SER A 117 -1.43 4.52 11.34
CA SER A 117 -2.40 5.33 12.08
C SER A 117 -1.67 6.49 12.77
N CYS A 118 -2.01 7.72 12.42
CA CYS A 118 -1.37 8.93 12.97
C CYS A 118 -2.10 9.38 14.24
N HIS A 119 -1.35 9.54 15.34
CA HIS A 119 -1.86 10.06 16.62
C HIS A 119 -1.12 11.35 17.04
N GLY A 120 -0.61 12.09 16.07
CA GLY A 120 0.05 13.37 16.28
C GLY A 120 -0.92 14.48 16.67
N PHE A 121 -0.48 15.37 17.56
CA PHE A 121 -1.27 16.54 17.96
C PHE A 121 -0.37 17.74 18.26
N ASN A 122 -0.96 18.93 18.11
CA ASN A 122 -0.38 20.20 18.53
C ASN A 122 -1.12 20.68 19.78
N ARG A 123 -0.40 21.37 20.67
CA ARG A 123 -0.94 21.88 21.93
C ARG A 123 -1.54 23.26 21.76
#